data_AF-A0A2V9R3A1-F1
#
_entry.id   AF-A0A2V9R3A1-F1
#
_cell.length_a   1.000
_cell.length_b   1.000
_cell.length_c   1.000
_cell.angle_alpha   90.00
_cell.angle_beta   90.00
_cell.angle_gamma   90.00
#
_symmetry.space_group_name_H-M   'P 1'
#
loop_
_entity.id
_entity.type
_entity.pdbx_description
1 polymer ?
#
loop_
_entity_poly.entity_id
_entity_poly.type
_entity_poly.pdbx_seq_one_letter_code
_entity_poly.pdbx_strand_id
1 'polypeptide(L)'
;MQSAKRAVALRPTLAAARAVLAKLYLQSGKNAEAAEQCRKALQIDPKNQTSLYRLIQALRKSGQTAQVPELLKRLAVLRQDSSKEQKQRNRYKLVEGDAQP
;
A
#
# COMPACT_ATOMS: atom_id res chain seq x y z
N MET A 1 -7.09 14.49 11.28
CA MET A 1 -7.57 13.14 11.70
C MET A 1 -9.06 12.93 11.47
N GLN A 2 -9.92 13.93 11.77
CA GLN A 2 -11.38 13.89 11.56
C GLN A 2 -11.78 13.51 10.11
N SER A 3 -11.18 14.15 9.10
CA SER A 3 -11.56 13.97 7.69
C SER A 3 -11.25 12.57 7.17
N ALA A 4 -10.14 11.95 7.60
CA ALA A 4 -9.78 10.58 7.22
C ALA A 4 -10.70 9.54 7.87
N LYS A 5 -11.10 9.74 9.14
CA LYS A 5 -12.08 8.87 9.80
C LYS A 5 -13.45 8.94 9.11
N ARG A 6 -13.89 10.15 8.73
CA ARG A 6 -15.15 10.35 7.99
C ARG A 6 -15.09 9.72 6.59
N ALA A 7 -13.95 9.81 5.90
CA ALA A 7 -13.75 9.14 4.61
C ALA A 7 -13.84 7.60 4.72
N VAL A 8 -13.26 7.01 5.78
CA VAL A 8 -13.40 5.55 6.03
C VAL A 8 -14.85 5.18 6.38
N ALA A 9 -15.57 6.03 7.12
CA ALA A 9 -16.98 5.80 7.42
C ALA A 9 -17.88 5.90 6.18
N LEU A 10 -17.60 6.85 5.28
CA LEU A 10 -18.37 7.06 4.05
C LEU A 10 -18.05 6.03 2.96
N ARG A 11 -16.81 5.55 2.88
CA ARG A 11 -16.40 4.49 1.95
C ARG A 11 -15.48 3.48 2.66
N PRO A 12 -16.07 2.47 3.35
CA PRO A 12 -15.32 1.46 4.09
C PRO A 12 -14.39 0.61 3.23
N THR A 13 -14.69 0.51 1.93
CA THR A 13 -13.97 -0.24 0.89
C THR A 13 -12.84 0.56 0.26
N LEU A 14 -12.59 1.81 0.67
CA LEU A 14 -11.51 2.59 0.11
C LEU A 14 -10.19 2.32 0.86
N ALA A 15 -9.40 1.37 0.33
CA ALA A 15 -8.08 1.03 0.87
C ALA A 15 -7.17 2.28 1.02
N ALA A 16 -7.25 3.23 0.08
CA ALA A 16 -6.52 4.49 0.13
C ALA A 16 -6.87 5.35 1.37
N ALA A 17 -8.15 5.43 1.75
CA ALA A 17 -8.58 6.20 2.93
C ALA A 17 -8.06 5.57 4.23
N ARG A 18 -8.10 4.24 4.32
CA ARG A 18 -7.51 3.49 5.45
C ARG A 18 -5.99 3.67 5.53
N ALA A 19 -5.31 3.70 4.38
CA ALA A 19 -3.88 3.96 4.33
C ALA A 19 -3.54 5.38 4.80
N VAL A 20 -4.36 6.38 4.47
CA VAL A 20 -4.21 7.76 4.98
C VAL A 20 -4.43 7.80 6.48
N LEU A 21 -5.45 7.10 6.99
CA LEU A 21 -5.70 7.01 8.43
C LEU A 21 -4.52 6.35 9.17
N ALA A 22 -3.94 5.28 8.61
CA ALA A 22 -2.74 4.66 9.16
C ALA A 22 -1.53 5.61 9.19
N LYS A 23 -1.35 6.45 8.16
CA LYS A 23 -0.31 7.50 8.16
C LYS A 23 -0.50 8.48 9.32
N LEU A 24 -1.73 8.91 9.57
CA LEU A 24 -2.03 9.84 10.67
C LEU A 24 -1.76 9.18 12.02
N TYR A 25 -2.14 7.91 12.20
CA TYR A 25 -1.82 7.16 13.42
C TYR A 25 -0.31 7.01 13.65
N LEU A 26 0.47 6.72 12.59
CA LEU A 26 1.94 6.68 12.66
C LEU A 26 2.57 8.01 13.09
N GLN A 27 2.01 9.13 12.62
CA GLN A 27 2.46 10.47 13.01
C GLN A 27 2.13 10.79 14.46
N SER A 28 1.02 10.26 14.98
CA SER A 28 0.63 10.39 16.39
C SER A 28 1.27 9.35 17.32
N GLY A 29 2.24 8.56 16.85
CA GLY A 29 2.89 7.50 17.65
C GLY A 29 2.01 6.27 17.94
N LYS A 30 0.78 6.26 17.42
CA LYS A 30 -0.23 5.21 17.60
C LYS A 30 0.03 4.03 16.66
N ASN A 31 1.14 3.34 16.90
CA ASN A 31 1.67 2.33 15.99
C ASN A 31 0.74 1.10 15.87
N ALA A 32 0.05 0.72 16.95
CA ALA A 32 -0.88 -0.40 16.94
C ALA A 32 -2.11 -0.12 16.05
N GLU A 33 -2.74 1.05 16.22
CA GLU A 33 -3.88 1.47 15.40
C GLU A 33 -3.47 1.67 13.94
N ALA A 34 -2.27 2.18 13.68
CA ALA A 34 -1.74 2.27 12.33
C ALA A 34 -1.61 0.89 11.66
N ALA A 35 -1.08 -0.10 12.38
CA ALA A 35 -0.95 -1.46 11.88
C ALA A 35 -2.33 -2.07 11.59
N GLU A 36 -3.31 -1.88 12.47
CA GLU A 36 -4.68 -2.37 12.27
C GLU A 36 -5.31 -1.79 11.01
N GLN A 37 -5.21 -0.46 10.80
CA GLN A 37 -5.76 0.18 9.60
C GLN A 37 -5.06 -0.30 8.31
N CYS A 38 -3.75 -0.55 8.35
CA CYS A 38 -3.03 -1.13 7.22
C CYS A 38 -3.49 -2.56 6.93
N ARG A 39 -3.69 -3.40 7.95
CA ARG A 39 -4.21 -4.77 7.78
C ARG A 39 -5.58 -4.75 7.12
N LYS A 40 -6.49 -3.87 7.57
CA LYS A 40 -7.81 -3.68 6.95
C LYS A 40 -7.71 -3.19 5.50
N ALA A 41 -6.79 -2.27 5.21
CA ALA A 41 -6.54 -1.82 3.84
C ALA A 41 -6.06 -2.98 2.94
N LEU A 42 -5.21 -3.86 3.47
CA LEU A 42 -4.68 -5.02 2.75
C LEU A 42 -5.67 -6.18 2.60
N GLN A 43 -6.70 -6.26 3.46
CA GLN A 43 -7.82 -7.18 3.24
C GLN A 43 -8.65 -6.76 2.02
N ILE A 44 -8.76 -5.45 1.76
CA ILE A 44 -9.50 -4.91 0.61
C ILE A 44 -8.65 -4.97 -0.66
N ASP A 45 -7.40 -4.49 -0.58
CA ASP A 45 -6.45 -4.52 -1.68
C ASP A 45 -5.14 -5.19 -1.20
N PRO A 46 -5.00 -6.50 -1.40
CA PRO A 46 -3.81 -7.24 -1.01
C PRO A 46 -2.54 -6.79 -1.73
N LYS A 47 -2.64 -6.08 -2.86
CA LYS A 47 -1.49 -5.60 -3.64
C LYS A 47 -1.16 -4.14 -3.32
N ASN A 48 -1.82 -3.53 -2.34
CA ASN A 48 -1.60 -2.15 -1.95
C ASN A 48 -0.21 -1.91 -1.35
N GLN A 49 0.76 -1.56 -2.20
CA GLN A 49 2.14 -1.32 -1.80
C GLN A 49 2.27 -0.25 -0.72
N THR A 50 1.39 0.76 -0.74
CA THR A 50 1.39 1.85 0.25
C THR A 50 1.00 1.35 1.64
N SER A 51 -0.03 0.50 1.73
CA SER A 51 -0.49 -0.08 2.99
C SER A 51 0.50 -1.10 3.54
N LEU A 52 1.14 -1.91 2.66
CA LEU A 52 2.24 -2.80 3.04
C LEU A 52 3.41 -2.03 3.65
N TYR A 53 3.84 -0.95 2.99
CA TYR A 53 4.94 -0.13 3.48
C TYR A 53 4.63 0.54 4.83
N ARG A 54 3.40 1.05 5.02
CA ARG A 54 2.98 1.65 6.29
C ARG A 54 2.83 0.61 7.41
N LEU A 55 2.39 -0.62 7.10
CA LEU A 55 2.37 -1.71 8.07
C LEU A 55 3.78 -2.05 8.56
N ILE A 56 4.75 -2.15 7.65
CA ILE A 56 6.16 -2.40 8.00
C ILE A 56 6.69 -1.31 8.94
N GLN A 57 6.39 -0.04 8.64
CA GLN A 57 6.80 1.07 9.51
C GLN A 57 6.16 0.99 10.89
N ALA A 58 4.85 0.70 10.95
CA ALA A 58 4.12 0.56 12.21
C ALA A 58 4.71 -0.56 13.08
N LEU A 59 4.96 -1.72 12.47
CA LEU A 59 5.55 -2.88 13.14
C LEU A 59 6.95 -2.57 13.68
N ARG A 60 7.82 -1.95 12.87
CA ARG A 60 9.16 -1.51 13.30
C ARG A 60 9.10 -0.55 14.48
N LYS A 61 8.24 0.47 14.43
CA LYS A 61 8.08 1.44 15.52
C LYS A 61 7.46 0.85 16.79
N SER A 62 6.67 -0.22 16.66
CA SER A 62 6.07 -0.96 17.78
C SER A 62 6.95 -2.08 18.37
N GLY A 63 8.13 -2.32 17.78
CA GLY A 63 9.01 -3.44 18.17
C GLY A 63 8.55 -4.83 17.69
N GLN A 64 7.38 -4.95 17.06
CA GLN A 64 6.82 -6.21 16.56
C GLN A 64 7.41 -6.61 15.20
N THR A 65 8.70 -6.88 15.16
CA THR A 65 9.46 -7.06 13.91
C THR A 65 9.36 -8.45 13.30
N ALA A 66 8.74 -9.43 13.98
CA ALA A 66 8.67 -10.82 13.51
C ALA A 66 8.06 -10.98 12.10
N GLN A 67 7.05 -10.18 11.75
CA GLN A 67 6.37 -10.24 10.44
C GLN A 67 7.03 -9.35 9.37
N VAL A 68 7.99 -8.49 9.75
CA VAL A 68 8.60 -7.50 8.84
C VAL A 68 9.34 -8.13 7.66
N PRO A 69 10.15 -9.19 7.82
CA PRO A 69 10.87 -9.80 6.70
C PRO A 69 9.93 -10.29 5.60
N GLU A 70 8.84 -10.94 5.97
CA GLU A 70 7.86 -11.46 5.02
C GLU A 70 7.12 -10.34 4.28
N LEU A 71 6.71 -9.30 5.00
CA LEU A 71 6.08 -8.14 4.40
C LEU A 71 7.00 -7.39 3.44
N LEU A 72 8.30 -7.31 3.74
CA LEU A 72 9.30 -6.72 2.85
C LEU A 72 9.50 -7.54 1.57
N LYS A 73 9.58 -8.87 1.67
CA LYS A 73 9.64 -9.76 0.50
C LYS A 73 8.44 -9.53 -0.41
N ARG A 74 7.22 -9.54 0.17
CA ARG A 74 5.99 -9.29 -0.58
C ARG A 74 5.98 -7.91 -1.25
N LEU A 75 6.41 -6.87 -0.55
CA LEU A 75 6.51 -5.51 -1.11
C LEU A 75 7.53 -5.45 -2.26
N ALA A 76 8.66 -6.16 -2.15
CA ALA A 76 9.67 -6.22 -3.20
C ALA A 76 9.14 -6.92 -4.47
N VAL A 77 8.46 -8.06 -4.31
CA VAL A 77 7.82 -8.78 -5.42
C VAL A 77 6.81 -7.88 -6.14
N LEU A 78 5.90 -7.25 -5.39
CA LEU A 78 4.88 -6.37 -5.98
C LEU A 78 5.49 -5.19 -6.73
N ARG A 79 6.61 -4.61 -6.26
CA ARG A 79 7.32 -3.52 -6.94
C ARG A 79 8.00 -3.99 -8.22
N GLN A 80 8.63 -5.16 -8.18
CA GLN A 80 9.23 -5.76 -9.36
C GLN A 80 8.18 -6.11 -10.42
N ASP A 81 7.06 -6.70 -10.02
CA ASP A 81 5.96 -7.06 -10.94
C ASP A 81 5.36 -5.81 -11.56
N SER A 82 5.05 -4.78 -10.76
CA SER A 82 4.56 -3.51 -11.32
C SER A 82 5.56 -2.85 -12.28
N SER A 83 6.87 -3.02 -12.06
CA SER A 83 7.90 -2.47 -12.96
C SER A 83 8.03 -3.27 -14.25
N LYS A 84 7.90 -4.60 -14.18
CA LYS A 84 7.93 -5.51 -15.34
C LYS A 84 6.68 -5.32 -16.21
N GLU A 85 5.51 -5.24 -15.59
CA GLU A 85 4.22 -5.01 -16.25
C GLU A 85 4.19 -3.63 -16.92
N GLN A 86 4.71 -2.59 -16.23
CA GLN A 86 4.86 -1.26 -16.83
C GLN A 86 5.84 -1.26 -18.01
N LYS A 87 6.96 -1.98 -17.91
CA LYS A 87 7.91 -2.14 -19.03
C LYS A 87 7.29 -2.85 -20.23
N GLN A 88 6.54 -3.94 -20.01
CA GLN A 88 5.87 -4.66 -21.09
C GLN A 88 4.83 -3.79 -21.77
N ARG A 89 3.98 -3.10 -21.00
CA ARG A 89 2.94 -2.21 -21.54
C ARG A 89 3.52 -1.04 -22.33
N ASN A 90 4.62 -0.45 -21.86
CA ASN A 90 5.33 0.59 -22.60
C ASN A 90 5.98 0.06 -23.89
N ARG A 91 6.46 -1.20 -23.86
CA ARG A 91 7.05 -1.84 -25.05
C ARG A 91 6.01 -2.10 -26.14
N TYR A 92 4.80 -2.54 -25.79
CA TYR A 92 3.72 -2.73 -26.78
C TYR A 92 3.24 -1.40 -27.39
N LYS A 93 3.14 -0.32 -26.60
CA LYS A 93 2.75 1.00 -27.12
C LYS A 93 3.75 1.61 -28.11
N LEU A 94 5.02 1.26 -28.01
CA LEU A 94 6.04 1.76 -28.94
C LEU A 94 5.97 1.03 -30.29
N VAL A 95 5.60 -0.25 -30.31
CA VAL A 95 5.48 -1.02 -31.56
C VAL A 95 4.21 -0.67 -32.34
N GLU A 96 3.10 -0.33 -31.66
CA GLU A 96 1.88 0.15 -32.32
C GLU A 96 1.97 1.62 -32.80
N GLY A 97 2.98 2.38 -32.36
CA GLY A 97 3.19 3.77 -32.76
C GLY A 97 3.97 3.96 -34.07
N ASP A 98 4.69 2.93 -34.52
CA ASP A 98 5.52 2.96 -35.75
C ASP A 98 4.85 2.27 -36.96
N ALA A 99 3.58 1.89 -36.82
CA ALA A 99 2.80 1.27 -37.89
C ALA A 99 1.61 2.15 -38.29
N GLN A 100 1.89 3.29 -38.92
CA GLN A 100 0.96 3.93 -39.85
C GLN A 100 1.67 4.16 -41.19
N PRO A 101 0.97 3.95 -42.32
CA PRO A 101 1.54 3.78 -43.66
C PRO A 101 2.26 5.01 -44.21
#